data_AF-A0AB72VFN9-F1
#
_entry.id   AF-A0AB72VFN9-F1
#
_cell.length_a   1.000
_cell.length_b   1.000
_cell.length_c   1.000
_cell.angle_alpha   90.00
_cell.angle_beta   90.00
_cell.angle_gamma   90.00
#
_symmetry.space_group_name_H-M   'P 1'
#
loop_
_entity.id
_entity.type
_entity.pdbx_description
1 polymer ?
#
loop_
_entity_poly.entity_id
_entity_poly.type
_entity_poly.pdbx_seq_one_letter_code
_entity_poly.pdbx_strand_id
1 'polypeptide(L)'
;MALVGCSNTSGTAAFDGPSPTNTTSQVSPTAQIASAEATPEEVLSANAIAAYMEILANPSSYPISDAAQYVPDGTYSYAAVEATSDYIPDLLLRVNSAEHSPVLVFTYDDDTKTAVQAEGAFIDGASGAGGARSRIRASNSGVGIYQVDWNSLREIAQNTLYGIQDNTLTKVSGPEEFVFANSMPDHHKIPWISVSDKTGLFTIQRGGTSIIPTPPTSTQAPAANLHHFSGMVTM
;
A
#
# COMPACT_ATOMS: atom_id res chain seq x y z
N MET A 1 25.42 32.62 -28.49
CA MET A 1 25.56 33.46 -27.28
C MET A 1 25.38 34.91 -27.68
N ALA A 2 24.32 35.55 -27.20
CA ALA A 2 24.16 37.00 -27.25
C ALA A 2 23.28 37.40 -26.05
N LEU A 3 23.92 37.81 -24.96
CA LEU A 3 23.30 38.58 -23.90
C LEU A 3 23.62 40.05 -24.18
N VAL A 4 22.60 40.88 -24.33
CA VAL A 4 22.71 42.34 -24.27
C VAL A 4 21.96 42.76 -23.01
N GLY A 5 22.71 43.30 -22.06
CA GLY A 5 22.16 43.98 -20.90
C GLY A 5 21.89 45.45 -21.18
N CYS A 6 21.25 46.13 -20.23
CA CYS A 6 21.63 47.48 -19.80
C CYS A 6 20.95 47.80 -18.46
N SER A 7 21.80 48.29 -17.56
CA SER A 7 21.57 48.75 -16.20
C SER A 7 20.93 50.14 -16.16
N ASN A 8 20.33 50.55 -15.03
CA ASN A 8 20.82 51.71 -14.25
C ASN A 8 20.02 51.99 -12.96
N THR A 9 20.72 51.86 -11.83
CA THR A 9 20.99 52.82 -10.74
C THR A 9 19.94 53.86 -10.31
N SER A 10 19.47 53.63 -9.07
CA SER A 10 19.28 54.48 -7.87
C SER A 10 19.22 56.02 -7.94
N GLY A 11 18.24 56.59 -7.22
CA GLY A 11 18.23 57.98 -6.72
C GLY A 11 17.18 58.19 -5.61
N THR A 12 17.62 58.68 -4.46
CA THR A 12 16.90 58.81 -3.18
C THR A 12 16.22 60.18 -2.99
N ALA A 13 14.98 60.17 -2.49
CA ALA A 13 14.19 61.14 -1.69
C ALA A 13 14.26 62.67 -1.94
N ALA A 14 13.09 63.35 -2.03
CA ALA A 14 12.42 64.00 -0.87
C ALA A 14 11.10 64.76 -1.24
N PHE A 15 10.12 64.72 -0.31
CA PHE A 15 8.87 65.53 -0.10
C PHE A 15 7.79 65.54 -1.22
N ASP A 16 6.47 65.38 -0.99
CA ASP A 16 5.56 65.86 0.08
C ASP A 16 4.24 64.99 0.07
N GLY A 17 3.47 64.91 1.17
CA GLY A 17 2.23 64.08 1.32
C GLY A 17 0.94 64.70 0.70
N PRO A 18 -0.32 64.26 1.01
CA PRO A 18 -0.81 63.06 1.69
C PRO A 18 -1.79 62.18 0.84
N SER A 19 -2.16 61.01 1.39
CA SER A 19 -3.11 59.97 0.89
C SER A 19 -4.53 60.49 0.56
N PRO A 20 -5.29 59.86 -0.37
CA PRO A 20 -6.27 58.86 0.10
C PRO A 20 -6.58 57.65 -0.82
N THR A 21 -6.80 56.51 -0.15
CA THR A 21 -7.77 55.41 -0.44
C THR A 21 -7.57 54.53 -1.68
N ASN A 22 -6.80 53.45 -1.53
CA ASN A 22 -6.92 52.25 -2.37
C ASN A 22 -8.08 51.37 -1.85
N THR A 23 -9.17 51.31 -2.62
CA THR A 23 -10.21 50.28 -2.47
C THR A 23 -9.70 49.00 -3.12
N THR A 24 -9.09 48.12 -2.34
CA THR A 24 -8.76 46.75 -2.78
C THR A 24 -10.05 45.94 -2.83
N SER A 25 -10.51 45.66 -4.05
CA SER A 25 -11.53 44.64 -4.29
C SER A 25 -10.93 43.27 -3.99
N GLN A 26 -11.30 42.71 -2.85
CA GLN A 26 -10.97 41.34 -2.47
C GLN A 26 -11.85 40.39 -3.31
N VAL A 27 -11.33 39.95 -4.45
CA VAL A 27 -11.92 38.83 -5.20
C VAL A 27 -11.58 37.57 -4.41
N SER A 28 -12.55 37.07 -3.66
CA SER A 28 -12.45 35.75 -3.03
C SER A 28 -12.52 34.71 -4.15
N PRO A 29 -11.53 33.82 -4.31
CA PRO A 29 -11.72 32.64 -5.13
C PRO A 29 -12.67 31.72 -4.36
N THR A 30 -13.94 31.67 -4.79
CA THR A 30 -14.79 30.52 -4.50
C THR A 30 -14.20 29.35 -5.27
N ALA A 31 -13.24 28.67 -4.66
CA ALA A 31 -12.83 27.34 -5.08
C ALA A 31 -14.05 26.44 -4.87
N GLN A 32 -14.74 26.17 -5.98
CA GLN A 32 -15.79 25.17 -6.03
C GLN A 32 -15.12 23.82 -5.74
N ILE A 33 -15.21 23.36 -4.49
CA ILE A 33 -14.82 22.01 -4.12
C ILE A 33 -15.84 21.10 -4.80
N ALA A 34 -15.51 20.66 -6.01
CA ALA A 34 -16.17 19.53 -6.61
C ALA A 34 -15.82 18.32 -5.74
N SER A 35 -16.77 17.91 -4.90
CA SER A 35 -16.72 16.61 -4.23
C SER A 35 -16.75 15.56 -5.35
N ALA A 36 -15.59 15.06 -5.73
CA ALA A 36 -15.51 13.93 -6.63
C ALA A 36 -16.17 12.75 -5.91
N GLU A 37 -17.25 12.23 -6.50
CA GLU A 37 -17.88 11.01 -6.03
C GLU A 37 -16.92 9.85 -6.31
N ALA A 38 -16.65 9.04 -5.28
CA ALA A 38 -15.73 7.92 -5.40
C ALA A 38 -16.25 6.93 -6.45
N THR A 39 -15.35 6.46 -7.31
CA THR A 39 -15.70 5.43 -8.29
C THR A 39 -16.03 4.10 -7.59
N PRO A 40 -16.80 3.19 -8.22
CA PRO A 40 -17.07 1.87 -7.65
C PRO A 40 -15.80 1.12 -7.23
N GLU A 41 -14.74 1.17 -8.04
CA GLU A 41 -13.44 0.54 -7.73
C GLU A 41 -12.77 1.15 -6.49
N GLU A 42 -12.88 2.46 -6.28
CA GLU A 42 -12.36 3.13 -5.09
C GLU A 42 -13.14 2.73 -3.84
N VAL A 43 -14.46 2.57 -3.93
CA VAL A 43 -15.30 2.12 -2.81
C VAL A 43 -15.00 0.67 -2.45
N LEU A 44 -14.86 -0.22 -3.45
CA LEU A 44 -14.45 -1.61 -3.25
C LEU A 44 -13.09 -1.70 -2.56
N SER A 45 -12.13 -0.90 -3.02
CA SER A 45 -10.80 -0.81 -2.40
C SER A 45 -10.87 -0.32 -0.96
N ALA A 46 -11.72 0.66 -0.65
CA ALA A 46 -11.88 1.16 0.72
C ALA A 46 -12.46 0.10 1.68
N ASN A 47 -13.45 -0.67 1.22
CA ASN A 47 -14.03 -1.75 2.02
C ASN A 47 -13.02 -2.90 2.24
N ALA A 48 -12.27 -3.27 1.20
CA ALA A 48 -11.19 -4.25 1.32
C ALA A 48 -10.13 -3.80 2.35
N ILE A 49 -9.69 -2.54 2.27
CA ILE A 49 -8.75 -1.95 3.24
C ILE A 49 -9.29 -2.03 4.67
N ALA A 50 -10.58 -1.72 4.89
CA ALA A 50 -11.20 -1.83 6.20
C ALA A 50 -11.18 -3.28 6.74
N ALA A 51 -11.54 -4.26 5.92
CA ALA A 51 -11.48 -5.68 6.29
C ALA A 51 -10.04 -6.12 6.62
N TYR A 52 -9.06 -5.67 5.84
CA TYR A 52 -7.65 -5.96 6.09
C TYR A 52 -7.12 -5.31 7.36
N MET A 53 -7.61 -4.12 7.74
CA MET A 53 -7.25 -3.51 9.03
C MET A 53 -7.65 -4.40 10.21
N GLU A 54 -8.80 -5.06 10.14
CA GLU A 54 -9.26 -6.00 11.18
C GLU A 54 -8.36 -7.24 11.26
N ILE A 55 -8.01 -7.84 10.12
CA ILE A 55 -7.04 -8.94 10.05
C ILE A 55 -5.72 -8.55 10.71
N LEU A 56 -5.18 -7.39 10.32
CA LEU A 56 -3.89 -6.92 10.83
C LEU A 56 -3.95 -6.44 12.29
N ALA A 57 -5.13 -6.22 12.87
CA ALA A 57 -5.28 -5.90 14.29
C ALA A 57 -5.10 -7.14 15.17
N ASN A 58 -5.36 -8.33 14.64
CA ASN A 58 -5.24 -9.59 15.36
C ASN A 58 -4.67 -10.72 14.46
N PRO A 59 -3.44 -10.55 13.93
CA PRO A 59 -2.89 -11.44 12.90
C PRO A 59 -2.64 -12.87 13.41
N SER A 60 -2.50 -13.07 14.73
CA SER A 60 -2.32 -14.39 15.34
C SER A 60 -3.57 -15.26 15.37
N SER A 61 -4.74 -14.72 15.01
CA SER A 61 -5.99 -15.49 14.99
C SER A 61 -6.16 -16.36 13.75
N TYR A 62 -5.28 -16.20 12.76
CA TYR A 62 -5.35 -16.92 11.49
C TYR A 62 -4.43 -18.13 11.54
N PRO A 63 -4.98 -19.36 11.45
CA PRO A 63 -4.19 -20.57 11.56
C PRO A 63 -3.31 -20.75 10.32
N ILE A 64 -2.13 -21.29 10.56
CA ILE A 64 -1.25 -21.82 9.52
C ILE A 64 -1.38 -23.33 9.57
N SER A 65 -1.34 -23.97 8.41
CA SER A 65 -1.29 -25.43 8.34
C SER A 65 -0.15 -25.99 9.18
N ASP A 66 -0.43 -26.99 10.01
CA ASP A 66 0.57 -27.69 10.85
C ASP A 66 1.70 -28.33 10.00
N ALA A 67 1.48 -28.50 8.70
CA ALA A 67 2.51 -28.98 7.77
C ALA A 67 3.62 -27.94 7.53
N ALA A 68 3.38 -26.65 7.80
CA ALA A 68 4.39 -25.62 7.68
C ALA A 68 5.43 -25.77 8.80
N GLN A 69 6.68 -26.08 8.43
CA GLN A 69 7.78 -26.18 9.38
C GLN A 69 8.41 -24.79 9.59
N TYR A 70 8.02 -24.10 10.68
CA TYR A 70 8.57 -22.78 11.02
C TYR A 70 8.62 -22.56 12.53
N VAL A 71 9.42 -21.56 12.95
CA VAL A 71 9.49 -21.10 14.34
C VAL A 71 9.17 -19.61 14.36
N PRO A 72 7.95 -19.20 14.76
CA PRO A 72 7.57 -17.79 14.77
C PRO A 72 8.40 -16.99 15.78
N ASP A 73 8.76 -15.75 15.43
CA ASP A 73 9.42 -14.81 16.34
C ASP A 73 8.43 -13.93 17.13
N GLY A 74 7.12 -14.13 16.90
CA GLY A 74 6.04 -13.38 17.52
C GLY A 74 5.67 -12.08 16.79
N THR A 75 6.32 -11.77 15.68
CA THR A 75 6.04 -10.58 14.87
C THR A 75 5.43 -10.96 13.52
N TYR A 76 4.77 -9.98 12.89
CA TYR A 76 4.08 -10.15 11.63
C TYR A 76 4.44 -9.01 10.69
N SER A 77 4.47 -9.31 9.40
CA SER A 77 4.58 -8.33 8.34
C SER A 77 3.47 -8.54 7.31
N TYR A 78 3.18 -7.55 6.49
CA TYR A 78 2.18 -7.67 5.45
C TYR A 78 2.58 -6.92 4.18
N ALA A 79 1.85 -7.19 3.11
CA ALA A 79 1.83 -6.41 1.89
C ALA A 79 0.45 -6.48 1.24
N ALA A 80 0.07 -5.43 0.50
CA ALA A 80 -1.13 -5.42 -0.35
C ALA A 80 -0.71 -5.50 -1.82
N VAL A 81 -1.19 -6.51 -2.54
CA VAL A 81 -0.83 -6.81 -3.93
C VAL A 81 -2.07 -7.10 -4.75
N GLU A 82 -2.02 -6.89 -6.06
CA GLU A 82 -3.03 -7.44 -6.96
C GLU A 82 -2.64 -8.89 -7.34
N ALA A 83 -3.46 -9.90 -7.01
CA ALA A 83 -3.21 -11.30 -7.37
C ALA A 83 -4.41 -12.05 -7.96
N THR A 84 -5.61 -11.47 -7.94
CA THR A 84 -6.85 -12.05 -8.50
C THR A 84 -7.26 -11.43 -9.85
N SER A 85 -6.64 -10.33 -10.28
CA SER A 85 -6.98 -9.58 -11.49
C SER A 85 -8.39 -8.99 -11.49
N ASP A 86 -8.96 -8.74 -10.31
CA ASP A 86 -10.27 -8.09 -10.12
C ASP A 86 -10.16 -6.61 -9.73
N TYR A 87 -8.92 -6.09 -9.69
CA TYR A 87 -8.56 -4.74 -9.30
C TYR A 87 -8.72 -4.42 -7.81
N ILE A 88 -9.11 -5.39 -6.99
CA ILE A 88 -9.19 -5.29 -5.54
C ILE A 88 -7.87 -5.83 -4.98
N PRO A 89 -7.19 -5.09 -4.09
CA PRO A 89 -5.95 -5.59 -3.51
C PRO A 89 -6.21 -6.84 -2.67
N ASP A 90 -5.33 -7.82 -2.77
CA ASP A 90 -5.21 -8.98 -1.89
C ASP A 90 -4.18 -8.70 -0.78
N LEU A 91 -4.47 -9.18 0.43
CA LEU A 91 -3.56 -9.05 1.57
C LEU A 91 -2.68 -10.29 1.72
N LEU A 92 -1.37 -10.07 1.73
CA LEU A 92 -0.39 -11.06 2.14
C LEU A 92 -0.02 -10.83 3.59
N LEU A 93 -0.24 -11.82 4.46
CA LEU A 93 0.17 -11.80 5.86
C LEU A 93 1.31 -12.78 6.09
N ARG A 94 2.49 -12.25 6.41
CA ARG A 94 3.68 -13.02 6.74
C ARG A 94 3.80 -13.20 8.25
N VAL A 95 3.97 -14.44 8.68
CA VAL A 95 4.37 -14.74 10.06
C VAL A 95 5.89 -14.81 10.12
N ASN A 96 6.49 -13.83 10.78
CA ASN A 96 7.94 -13.68 10.74
C ASN A 96 8.61 -14.83 11.51
N SER A 97 9.68 -15.34 10.91
CA SER A 97 10.51 -16.42 11.45
C SER A 97 11.95 -16.16 11.03
N ALA A 98 12.90 -16.69 11.81
CA ALA A 98 14.33 -16.57 11.54
C ALA A 98 14.75 -17.21 10.21
N GLU A 99 14.09 -18.30 9.79
CA GLU A 99 14.40 -18.99 8.54
C GLU A 99 13.27 -18.84 7.53
N HIS A 100 12.31 -19.78 7.55
CA HIS A 100 11.19 -19.85 6.63
C HIS A 100 9.94 -19.27 7.27
N SER A 101 9.44 -18.19 6.70
CA SER A 101 8.21 -17.54 7.12
C SER A 101 7.05 -18.01 6.24
N PRO A 102 6.00 -18.61 6.80
CA PRO A 102 4.77 -18.83 6.06
C PRO A 102 4.09 -17.50 5.75
N VAL A 103 3.47 -17.43 4.57
CA VAL A 103 2.71 -16.27 4.10
C VAL A 103 1.30 -16.72 3.73
N LEU A 104 0.33 -16.22 4.48
CA LEU A 104 -1.10 -16.39 4.25
C LEU A 104 -1.59 -15.37 3.23
N VAL A 105 -2.63 -15.72 2.48
CA VAL A 105 -3.29 -14.83 1.52
C VAL A 105 -4.73 -14.62 1.93
N PHE A 106 -5.19 -13.38 1.85
CA PHE A 106 -6.58 -13.02 2.06
C PHE A 106 -7.08 -12.25 0.86
N THR A 107 -8.26 -12.65 0.37
CA THR A 107 -8.96 -12.01 -0.75
C THR A 107 -10.24 -11.38 -0.22
N TYR A 108 -10.61 -10.22 -0.74
CA TYR A 108 -11.87 -9.56 -0.35
C TYR A 108 -13.03 -10.06 -1.23
N ASP A 109 -14.08 -10.53 -0.58
CA ASP A 109 -15.33 -10.93 -1.22
C ASP A 109 -16.34 -9.78 -1.10
N ASP A 110 -16.70 -9.20 -2.24
CA ASP A 110 -17.64 -8.09 -2.30
C ASP A 110 -19.09 -8.49 -2.02
N ASP A 111 -19.48 -9.75 -2.21
CA ASP A 111 -20.84 -10.19 -1.92
C ASP A 111 -21.05 -10.31 -0.42
N THR A 112 -20.08 -10.88 0.30
CA THR A 112 -20.13 -11.03 1.76
C THR A 112 -19.62 -9.81 2.51
N LYS A 113 -18.93 -8.90 1.81
CA LYS A 113 -18.21 -7.75 2.37
C LYS A 113 -17.13 -8.15 3.39
N THR A 114 -16.51 -9.31 3.22
CA THR A 114 -15.48 -9.83 4.15
C THR A 114 -14.22 -10.25 3.43
N ALA A 115 -13.09 -10.26 4.15
CA ALA A 115 -11.86 -10.85 3.65
C ALA A 115 -11.75 -12.32 4.10
N VAL A 116 -11.42 -13.22 3.17
CA VAL A 116 -11.38 -14.66 3.41
C VAL A 116 -9.96 -15.18 3.19
N GLN A 117 -9.47 -15.97 4.15
CA GLN A 117 -8.17 -16.63 4.06
C GLN A 117 -8.21 -17.71 2.96
N ALA A 118 -7.26 -17.68 2.03
CA ALA A 118 -7.07 -18.76 1.08
C ALA A 118 -6.48 -20.02 1.76
N GLU A 119 -6.93 -21.20 1.36
CA GLU A 119 -6.33 -22.46 1.75
C GLU A 119 -4.92 -22.59 1.16
N GLY A 120 -3.98 -22.98 2.02
CA GLY A 120 -2.56 -23.04 1.71
C GLY A 120 -1.78 -21.83 2.26
N ALA A 121 -0.47 -21.87 2.06
CA ALA A 121 0.43 -20.78 2.40
C ALA A 121 1.65 -20.84 1.47
N PHE A 122 2.22 -19.67 1.17
CA PHE A 122 3.55 -19.62 0.57
C PHE A 122 4.63 -19.68 1.64
N ILE A 123 5.87 -19.94 1.22
CA ILE A 123 7.05 -19.86 2.07
C ILE A 123 7.95 -18.73 1.58
N ASP A 124 8.40 -17.84 2.48
CA ASP A 124 9.42 -16.83 2.21
C ASP A 124 10.55 -16.92 3.25
N GLY A 125 11.77 -17.23 2.80
CA GLY A 125 12.84 -17.48 3.74
C GLY A 125 14.10 -18.12 3.17
N ALA A 126 15.02 -18.39 4.08
CA ALA A 126 16.23 -19.14 3.79
C ALA A 126 16.59 -19.98 5.01
N SER A 127 16.97 -21.23 4.78
CA SER A 127 17.49 -22.09 5.85
C SER A 127 18.89 -21.61 6.28
N GLY A 128 19.16 -21.67 7.59
CA GLY A 128 20.49 -21.41 8.15
C GLY A 128 21.51 -22.47 7.74
N ALA A 129 21.05 -23.71 7.48
CA ALA A 129 21.86 -24.82 6.98
C ALA A 129 21.26 -25.43 5.69
N GLY A 130 22.09 -26.08 4.88
CA GLY A 130 21.65 -26.78 3.66
C GLY A 130 21.36 -25.89 2.45
N GLY A 131 21.27 -24.57 2.62
CA GLY A 131 21.23 -23.60 1.54
C GLY A 131 19.89 -23.44 0.82
N ALA A 132 18.82 -24.08 1.32
CA ALA A 132 17.47 -23.93 0.76
C ALA A 132 16.94 -22.51 0.95
N ARG A 133 16.29 -21.98 -0.10
CA ARG A 133 15.76 -20.62 -0.14
C ARG A 133 14.43 -20.63 -0.87
N SER A 134 13.49 -19.86 -0.36
CA SER A 134 12.23 -19.56 -1.03
C SER A 134 11.98 -18.06 -0.99
N ARG A 135 11.44 -17.50 -2.06
CA ARG A 135 10.95 -16.12 -2.11
C ARG A 135 9.64 -16.09 -2.86
N ILE A 136 8.75 -15.22 -2.39
CA ILE A 136 7.57 -14.85 -3.18
C ILE A 136 7.80 -13.56 -3.98
N ARG A 137 7.11 -13.48 -5.11
CA ARG A 137 7.02 -12.31 -5.98
C ARG A 137 5.58 -12.19 -6.45
N ALA A 138 5.04 -10.99 -6.47
CA ALA A 138 3.74 -10.79 -7.11
C ALA A 138 3.94 -10.64 -8.62
N SER A 139 2.91 -11.02 -9.38
CA SER A 139 2.89 -10.85 -10.83
C SER A 139 2.67 -9.38 -11.20
N ASN A 140 3.44 -8.85 -12.15
CA ASN A 140 3.17 -7.52 -12.71
C ASN A 140 1.82 -7.49 -13.42
N SER A 141 1.43 -8.58 -14.07
CA SER A 141 0.11 -8.69 -14.69
C SER A 141 -1.07 -8.84 -13.70
N GLY A 142 -0.80 -9.03 -12.40
CA GLY A 142 -1.84 -9.16 -11.37
C GLY A 142 -2.54 -10.53 -11.35
N VAL A 143 -2.03 -11.51 -12.09
CA VAL A 143 -2.66 -12.83 -12.25
C VAL A 143 -2.33 -13.84 -11.15
N GLY A 144 -1.54 -13.42 -10.15
CA GLY A 144 -1.16 -14.29 -9.05
C GLY A 144 0.18 -13.97 -8.41
N ILE A 145 0.68 -14.95 -7.68
CA ILE A 145 1.90 -14.89 -6.87
C ILE A 145 2.82 -16.02 -7.29
N TYR A 146 4.08 -15.67 -7.58
CA TYR A 146 5.12 -16.62 -7.87
C TYR A 146 5.82 -17.06 -6.58
N GLN A 147 6.00 -18.37 -6.40
CA GLN A 147 6.98 -18.93 -5.47
C GLN A 147 8.24 -19.33 -6.23
N VAL A 148 9.37 -18.81 -5.77
CA VAL A 148 10.69 -19.03 -6.34
C VAL A 148 11.55 -19.78 -5.33
N ASP A 149 11.83 -21.04 -5.62
CA ASP A 149 12.57 -21.96 -4.77
C ASP A 149 13.96 -22.24 -5.36
N TRP A 150 15.02 -22.17 -4.56
CA TRP A 150 16.38 -22.49 -5.02
C TRP A 150 17.30 -22.95 -3.90
N ASN A 151 18.45 -23.50 -4.30
CA ASN A 151 19.54 -23.81 -3.38
C ASN A 151 20.72 -22.87 -3.61
N SER A 152 21.30 -22.33 -2.55
CA SER A 152 22.41 -21.36 -2.64
C SER A 152 23.68 -21.89 -3.30
N LEU A 153 23.82 -23.23 -3.43
CA LEU A 153 24.96 -23.87 -4.09
C LEU A 153 24.73 -24.08 -5.60
N ARG A 154 23.57 -23.67 -6.14
CA ARG A 154 23.20 -23.85 -7.54
C ARG A 154 22.69 -22.53 -8.11
N GLU A 155 22.96 -22.31 -9.39
CA GLU A 155 22.47 -21.14 -10.11
C GLU A 155 21.03 -21.31 -10.62
N ILE A 156 20.47 -22.51 -10.53
CA ILE A 156 19.13 -22.83 -11.02
C ILE A 156 18.10 -22.65 -9.89
N ALA A 157 17.05 -21.92 -10.19
CA ALA A 157 15.87 -21.74 -9.36
C ALA A 157 14.65 -22.32 -10.08
N GLN A 158 13.64 -22.73 -9.30
CA GLN A 158 12.35 -23.18 -9.78
C GLN A 158 11.31 -22.09 -9.49
N ASN A 159 10.57 -21.71 -10.53
CA ASN A 159 9.51 -20.71 -10.45
C ASN A 159 8.15 -21.37 -10.66
N THR A 160 7.22 -21.17 -9.74
CA THR A 160 5.84 -21.68 -9.85
C THR A 160 4.86 -20.52 -9.65
N LEU A 161 3.94 -20.31 -10.59
CA LEU A 161 2.86 -19.33 -10.45
C LEU A 161 1.66 -19.98 -9.79
N TYR A 162 1.11 -19.31 -8.78
CA TYR A 162 -0.13 -19.68 -8.13
C TYR A 162 -1.14 -18.54 -8.28
N GLY A 163 -2.36 -18.89 -8.67
CA GLY A 163 -3.53 -18.02 -8.60
C GLY A 163 -4.40 -18.40 -7.40
N ILE A 164 -5.42 -17.61 -7.12
CA ILE A 164 -6.40 -17.90 -6.09
C ILE A 164 -7.72 -18.26 -6.78
N GLN A 165 -8.21 -19.48 -6.57
CA GLN A 165 -9.47 -19.99 -7.13
C GLN A 165 -10.26 -20.64 -6.00
N ASP A 166 -11.53 -20.27 -5.84
CA ASP A 166 -12.40 -20.78 -4.77
C ASP A 166 -11.72 -20.76 -3.39
N ASN A 167 -11.09 -19.62 -3.07
CA ASN A 167 -10.33 -19.44 -1.84
C ASN A 167 -9.21 -20.48 -1.62
N THR A 168 -8.59 -20.99 -2.68
CA THR A 168 -7.48 -21.95 -2.61
C THR A 168 -6.32 -21.51 -3.49
N LEU A 169 -5.09 -21.61 -2.97
CA LEU A 169 -3.89 -21.39 -3.77
C LEU A 169 -3.75 -22.51 -4.81
N THR A 170 -4.02 -22.17 -6.07
CA THR A 170 -4.02 -23.12 -7.17
C THR A 170 -2.84 -22.86 -8.08
N LYS A 171 -2.08 -23.91 -8.36
CA LYS A 171 -0.96 -23.83 -9.29
C LYS A 171 -1.45 -23.55 -10.71
N VAL A 172 -1.04 -22.41 -11.27
CA VAL A 172 -1.38 -21.97 -12.63
C VAL A 172 -0.32 -22.43 -13.63
N SER A 173 0.97 -22.33 -13.28
CA SER A 173 2.08 -22.76 -14.15
C SER A 173 3.32 -23.19 -13.36
N GLY A 174 4.31 -23.78 -14.04
CA GLY A 174 5.57 -24.24 -13.45
C GLY A 174 5.55 -25.68 -12.90
N PRO A 175 6.55 -26.09 -12.09
CA PRO A 175 7.79 -25.36 -11.87
C PRO A 175 8.57 -25.22 -13.19
N GLU A 176 9.02 -24.00 -13.49
CA GLU A 176 9.93 -23.72 -14.59
C GLU A 176 11.31 -23.41 -14.04
N GLU A 177 12.34 -24.00 -14.64
CA GLU A 177 13.72 -23.72 -14.25
C GLU A 177 14.25 -22.46 -14.94
N PHE A 178 14.93 -21.63 -14.18
CA PHE A 178 15.63 -20.47 -14.71
C PHE A 178 16.93 -20.24 -13.93
N VAL A 179 17.88 -19.57 -14.58
CA VAL A 179 19.10 -19.11 -13.91
C VAL A 179 18.73 -17.93 -13.01
N PHE A 180 18.88 -18.07 -11.70
CA PHE A 180 18.38 -17.09 -10.72
C PHE A 180 19.01 -15.70 -10.88
N ALA A 181 20.21 -15.63 -11.48
CA ALA A 181 20.88 -14.37 -11.81
C ALA A 181 20.14 -13.55 -12.86
N ASN A 182 19.25 -14.18 -13.64
CA ASN A 182 18.43 -13.51 -14.63
C ASN A 182 17.16 -12.96 -13.98
N SER A 183 16.78 -11.72 -14.33
CA SER A 183 15.48 -11.17 -13.97
C SER A 183 14.38 -11.88 -14.76
N MET A 184 13.32 -12.30 -14.09
CA MET A 184 12.10 -12.71 -14.77
C MET A 184 11.21 -11.48 -15.03
N PRO A 185 10.63 -11.35 -16.24
CA PRO A 185 10.00 -10.12 -16.69
C PRO A 185 8.69 -9.76 -15.96
N ASP A 186 7.95 -10.75 -15.46
CA ASP A 186 6.65 -10.54 -14.81
C ASP A 186 6.74 -10.50 -13.27
N HIS A 187 7.95 -10.57 -12.70
CA HIS A 187 8.11 -10.62 -11.24
C HIS A 187 8.37 -9.23 -10.69
N HIS A 188 7.61 -8.85 -9.65
CA HIS A 188 7.99 -7.72 -8.81
C HIS A 188 8.19 -8.11 -7.35
N LYS A 189 9.07 -7.34 -6.71
CA LYS A 189 9.41 -7.53 -5.30
C LYS A 189 8.26 -7.02 -4.43
N ILE A 190 7.88 -7.85 -3.46
CA ILE A 190 6.96 -7.49 -2.39
C ILE A 190 7.75 -6.84 -1.24
N PRO A 191 7.51 -5.56 -0.90
CA PRO A 191 8.06 -4.89 0.27
C PRO A 191 7.21 -5.23 1.48
N TRP A 192 7.82 -5.89 2.45
CA TRP A 192 7.17 -6.25 3.70
C TRP A 192 7.10 -5.04 4.63
N ILE A 193 5.89 -4.78 5.14
CA ILE A 193 5.59 -3.68 6.05
C ILE A 193 5.21 -4.29 7.40
N SER A 194 5.72 -3.74 8.50
CA SER A 194 5.34 -4.20 9.84
C SER A 194 3.83 -4.03 10.03
N VAL A 195 3.15 -5.00 10.65
CA VAL A 195 1.70 -4.86 10.94
C VAL A 195 1.38 -3.68 11.87
N SER A 196 2.38 -3.13 12.57
CA SER A 196 2.21 -1.89 13.36
C SER A 196 2.05 -0.64 12.50
N ASP A 197 2.50 -0.67 11.24
CA ASP A 197 2.38 0.41 10.28
C ASP A 197 1.25 0.12 9.29
N LYS A 198 0.09 0.76 9.49
CA LYS A 198 -1.08 0.56 8.62
C LYS A 198 -1.06 1.39 7.34
N THR A 199 -0.06 2.27 7.18
CA THR A 199 -0.01 3.18 6.01
C THR A 199 0.22 2.43 4.70
N GLY A 200 0.84 1.25 4.78
CA GLY A 200 1.06 0.35 3.66
C GLY A 200 -0.20 -0.18 2.96
N LEU A 201 -1.33 -0.26 3.66
CA LEU A 201 -2.61 -0.65 3.04
C LEU A 201 -3.10 0.39 2.02
N PHE A 202 -2.65 1.64 2.15
CA PHE A 202 -2.93 2.71 1.20
C PHE A 202 -1.86 2.79 0.09
N THR A 203 -1.05 1.75 -0.08
CA THR A 203 -0.08 1.64 -1.17
C THR A 203 -0.26 0.28 -1.83
N ILE A 204 -1.07 0.22 -2.88
CA ILE A 204 -1.33 -1.04 -3.59
C ILE A 204 -0.23 -1.23 -4.63
N GLN A 205 0.38 -2.42 -4.65
CA GLN A 205 1.35 -2.78 -5.67
C GLN A 205 0.65 -3.38 -6.88
N ARG A 206 0.76 -2.71 -8.04
CA ARG A 206 0.22 -3.19 -9.32
C ARG A 206 1.22 -2.97 -10.45
N GLY A 207 1.55 -4.01 -11.22
CA GLY A 207 2.27 -3.84 -12.49
C GLY A 207 3.61 -3.12 -12.40
N GLY A 208 4.37 -3.31 -11.32
CA GLY A 208 5.63 -2.60 -11.10
C GLY A 208 5.47 -1.12 -10.75
N THR A 209 4.25 -0.68 -10.44
CA THR A 209 3.91 0.68 -10.00
C THR A 209 3.20 0.63 -8.64
N SER A 210 3.58 1.52 -7.72
CA SER A 210 2.82 1.75 -6.49
C SER A 210 1.72 2.76 -6.79
N ILE A 211 0.46 2.36 -6.63
CA ILE A 211 -0.66 3.31 -6.60
C ILE A 211 -0.94 3.65 -5.13
N ILE A 212 -0.99 4.94 -4.81
CA ILE A 212 -1.45 5.42 -3.50
C ILE A 212 -2.94 5.72 -3.65
N PRO A 213 -3.88 4.82 -3.27
CA PRO A 213 -5.27 5.20 -3.11
C PRO A 213 -5.39 6.39 -2.16
N THR A 214 -6.10 7.42 -2.59
CA THR A 214 -6.38 8.60 -1.77
C THR A 214 -7.14 8.14 -0.52
N PRO A 215 -6.64 8.40 0.70
CA PRO A 215 -7.38 8.05 1.90
C PRO A 215 -8.75 8.76 1.88
N PRO A 216 -9.83 8.15 2.41
CA PRO A 216 -11.09 8.85 2.56
C PRO A 216 -10.85 10.08 3.42
N THR A 217 -11.18 11.26 2.88
CA THR A 217 -11.05 12.52 3.60
C THR A 217 -11.84 12.41 4.90
N SER A 218 -11.12 12.38 6.03
CA SER A 218 -11.70 12.57 7.35
C SER A 218 -12.59 13.81 7.28
N THR A 219 -13.91 13.62 7.47
CA THR A 219 -14.84 14.74 7.60
C THR A 219 -14.47 15.47 8.87
N GLN A 220 -13.67 16.52 8.73
CA GLN A 220 -13.30 17.40 9.82
C GLN A 220 -14.60 17.95 10.42
N ALA A 221 -14.90 17.56 11.65
CA ALA A 221 -16.02 18.10 12.40
C ALA A 221 -15.91 19.64 12.43
N PRO A 222 -17.00 20.38 12.20
CA PRO A 222 -16.95 21.83 12.16
C PRO A 222 -16.40 22.36 13.48
N ALA A 223 -15.41 23.25 13.39
CA ALA A 223 -14.81 23.90 14.53
C ALA A 223 -15.90 24.53 15.41
N ALA A 224 -15.98 24.11 16.67
CA ALA A 224 -16.77 24.78 17.68
C ALA A 224 -16.18 26.18 17.89
N ASN A 225 -16.73 27.19 17.21
CA ASN A 225 -16.48 28.59 17.49
C ASN A 225 -17.09 28.93 18.85
N LEU A 226 -16.35 28.64 19.92
CA LEU A 226 -16.68 29.06 21.27
C LEU A 226 -16.34 30.57 21.41
N HIS A 227 -17.23 31.43 20.91
CA HIS A 227 -17.18 32.85 21.21
C HIS A 227 -17.64 33.05 22.67
N HIS A 228 -16.67 33.27 23.55
CA HIS A 228 -16.89 33.70 24.93
C HIS A 228 -17.44 35.14 24.92
N PHE A 229 -18.76 35.31 24.98
CA PHE A 229 -19.37 36.61 25.25
C PHE A 229 -19.46 36.79 26.77
N SER A 230 -18.48 37.51 27.34
CA SER A 230 -18.57 38.04 28.70
C SER A 230 -19.39 39.33 28.66
N GLY A 231 -20.67 39.25 29.04
CA GLY A 231 -21.52 40.40 29.28
C GLY A 231 -21.93 40.45 30.75
N MET A 232 -21.41 41.42 31.49
CA MET A 232 -21.87 41.74 32.84
C MET A 232 -23.28 42.35 32.77
N VAL A 233 -24.21 41.79 33.55
CA VAL A 233 -25.47 42.45 33.91
C VAL A 233 -25.23 43.16 35.24
N THR A 234 -25.26 44.48 35.24
CA THR A 234 -25.41 45.28 36.46
C THR A 234 -26.91 45.51 36.67
N MET A 235 -27.39 45.30 37.90
CA MET A 235 -28.76 45.55 38.34
C MET A 235 -29.16 47.02 38.20
#